data_AF-A0A525WDN4-F1
#
_entry.id   AF-A0A525WDN4-F1
#
_cell.length_a   1.000
_cell.length_b   1.000
_cell.length_c   1.000
_cell.angle_alpha   90.00
_cell.angle_beta   90.00
_cell.angle_gamma   90.00
#
_symmetry.space_group_name_H-M   'P 1'
#
loop_
_entity.id
_entity.type
_entity.pdbx_description
1 polymer ?
#
loop_
_entity_poly.entity_id
_entity_poly.type
_entity_poly.pdbx_seq_one_letter_code
_entity_poly.pdbx_strand_id
1 'polypeptide(L)'
;MSERSITPLIVVVLLLGTLLALRSLNPPAPPPLPVSPVTVLAPEMVPLVTGNEPIAEIFTRAGCPVCHLVPGIPGADGRVGPPLLLATTGPVRLADPSYRGQAKTVHDYVVESVLEPGLFIAPGYPSDTMPTWYGAKLSARALEKIASYLERQGMSATQ
;
A
#
# COMPACT_ATOMS: atom_id res chain seq x y z
N MET A 1 38.73 -47.87 44.95
CA MET A 1 39.00 -46.56 44.31
C MET A 1 38.25 -46.52 42.98
N SER A 2 36.97 -46.13 42.97
CA SER A 2 36.24 -45.93 41.69
C SER A 2 35.00 -45.04 41.82
N GLU A 3 34.38 -44.96 43.01
CA GLU A 3 33.10 -44.24 43.18
C GLU A 3 33.19 -42.71 43.17
N ARG A 4 34.33 -42.10 43.54
CA ARG A 4 34.48 -40.62 43.55
C ARG A 4 34.67 -40.01 42.15
N SER A 5 34.98 -40.81 41.13
CA SER A 5 35.26 -40.33 39.77
C SER A 5 34.06 -40.42 38.83
N ILE A 6 33.01 -41.16 39.22
CA ILE A 6 31.81 -41.40 38.40
C ILE A 6 30.82 -40.23 38.50
N THR A 7 30.70 -39.64 39.69
CA THR A 7 29.80 -38.50 39.96
C THR A 7 30.08 -37.27 39.09
N PRO A 8 31.33 -36.77 38.94
CA PRO A 8 31.59 -35.61 38.09
C PRO A 8 31.34 -35.92 36.61
N LEU A 9 31.58 -37.17 36.17
CA LEU A 9 31.35 -37.59 34.79
C LEU A 9 29.86 -37.59 34.44
N ILE A 10 29.00 -38.06 35.34
CA ILE A 10 27.53 -38.01 35.17
C ILE A 10 27.05 -36.56 35.10
N VAL A 11 27.55 -35.68 35.97
CA VAL A 11 27.15 -34.25 35.96
C VAL A 11 27.56 -33.57 34.65
N VAL A 12 28.77 -33.84 34.14
CA VAL A 12 29.24 -33.30 32.86
C VAL A 12 28.38 -33.81 31.70
N VAL A 13 28.02 -35.11 31.68
CA VAL A 13 27.15 -35.67 30.64
C VAL A 13 25.74 -35.09 30.70
N LEU A 14 25.19 -34.87 31.90
CA LEU A 14 23.89 -34.22 32.06
C LEU A 14 23.92 -32.76 31.59
N LEU A 15 24.97 -32.01 31.96
CA LEU A 15 25.15 -30.62 31.54
C LEU A 15 25.34 -30.52 30.02
N LEU A 16 26.17 -31.37 29.41
CA LEU A 16 26.32 -31.44 27.96
C LEU A 16 25.00 -31.83 27.28
N GLY A 17 24.27 -32.80 27.83
CA GLY A 17 22.97 -33.24 27.31
C GLY A 17 21.94 -32.10 27.30
N THR A 18 21.85 -31.34 28.39
CA THR A 18 21.00 -30.14 28.44
C THR A 18 21.47 -29.04 27.48
N LEU A 19 22.78 -28.83 27.34
CA LEU A 19 23.31 -27.81 26.43
C LEU A 19 23.05 -28.15 24.96
N LEU A 20 23.18 -29.43 24.57
CA LEU A 20 22.83 -29.92 23.24
C LEU A 20 21.31 -29.83 22.97
N ALA A 21 20.47 -30.14 23.96
CA ALA A 21 19.03 -30.02 23.83
C ALA A 21 18.59 -28.56 23.62
N LEU A 22 19.17 -27.58 24.34
CA LEU A 22 18.85 -26.16 24.13
C LEU A 22 19.26 -25.66 22.74
N ARG A 23 20.36 -26.16 22.17
CA ARG A 23 20.76 -25.78 20.79
C ARG A 23 19.84 -26.36 19.72
N SER A 24 19.10 -27.42 20.02
CA SER A 24 18.18 -28.08 19.08
C SER A 24 16.78 -27.43 19.02
N LEU A 25 16.48 -26.46 19.90
CA LEU A 25 15.18 -25.76 19.92
C LEU A 25 15.14 -24.54 18.99
N ASN A 26 16.23 -24.22 18.31
CA ASN A 26 16.28 -23.15 17.32
C ASN A 26 16.24 -23.77 15.92
N PRO A 27 15.05 -24.10 15.37
CA PRO A 27 14.96 -24.59 14.00
C PRO A 27 15.60 -23.54 13.07
N PRO A 28 16.40 -23.96 12.07
CA PRO A 28 16.89 -23.01 11.06
C PRO A 28 15.68 -22.31 10.45
N ALA A 29 15.77 -20.99 10.33
CA ALA A 29 14.74 -20.21 9.66
C ALA A 29 14.48 -20.86 8.28
N PRO A 30 13.22 -21.07 7.88
CA PRO A 30 12.93 -21.55 6.55
C PRO A 30 13.62 -20.59 5.55
N PRO A 31 14.20 -21.12 4.45
CA PRO A 31 14.75 -20.26 3.40
C PRO A 31 13.68 -19.26 2.98
N PRO A 32 14.05 -17.99 2.68
CA PRO A 32 13.09 -17.04 2.18
C PRO A 32 12.39 -17.66 0.98
N LEU A 33 11.07 -17.81 1.06
CA LEU A 33 10.26 -18.18 -0.08
C LEU A 33 10.58 -17.17 -1.20
N PRO A 34 10.60 -17.59 -2.47
CA PRO A 34 10.63 -16.64 -3.56
C PRO A 34 9.43 -15.71 -3.38
N VAL A 35 9.70 -14.48 -2.93
CA VAL A 35 8.71 -13.41 -2.93
C VAL A 35 8.29 -13.26 -4.38
N SER A 36 7.09 -13.71 -4.71
CA SER A 36 6.45 -13.35 -5.98
C SER A 36 6.64 -11.84 -6.13
N PRO A 37 7.13 -11.34 -7.27
CA PRO A 37 7.25 -9.91 -7.44
C PRO A 37 5.85 -9.34 -7.20
N VAL A 38 5.73 -8.50 -6.17
CA VAL A 38 4.55 -7.65 -6.03
C VAL A 38 4.37 -7.02 -7.40
N THR A 39 3.22 -7.24 -8.05
CA THR A 39 2.95 -6.67 -9.37
C THR A 39 2.95 -5.16 -9.22
N VAL A 40 4.12 -4.53 -9.38
CA VAL A 40 4.26 -3.09 -9.39
C VAL A 40 3.74 -2.62 -10.74
N LEU A 41 2.77 -1.72 -10.72
CA LEU A 41 2.31 -1.05 -11.93
C LEU A 41 3.48 -0.22 -12.47
N ALA A 42 4.09 -0.69 -13.56
CA ALA A 42 5.19 -0.02 -14.24
C ALA A 42 4.64 1.05 -15.20
N PRO A 43 5.35 2.18 -15.38
CA PRO A 43 4.89 3.28 -16.24
C PRO A 43 4.70 2.86 -17.70
N GLU A 44 5.46 1.89 -18.20
CA GLU A 44 5.39 1.38 -19.58
C GLU A 44 4.05 0.68 -19.86
N MET A 45 3.41 0.13 -18.83
CA MET A 45 2.11 -0.53 -18.94
C MET A 45 0.94 0.46 -18.96
N VAL A 46 1.19 1.73 -18.60
CA VAL A 46 0.16 2.76 -18.54
C VAL A 46 0.30 3.73 -19.72
N PRO A 47 -0.72 3.83 -20.60
CA PRO A 47 -0.73 4.79 -21.68
C PRO A 47 -0.86 6.22 -21.14
N LEU A 48 -0.53 7.20 -21.97
CA LEU A 48 -0.86 8.59 -21.67
C LEU A 48 -2.38 8.76 -21.64
N VAL A 49 -2.91 9.28 -20.53
CA VAL A 49 -4.34 9.59 -20.37
C VAL A 49 -4.55 11.09 -20.56
N THR A 50 -5.35 11.43 -21.56
CA THR A 50 -5.47 12.80 -22.08
C THR A 50 -6.60 13.61 -21.44
N GLY A 51 -7.53 12.95 -20.76
CA GLY A 51 -8.73 13.56 -20.20
C GLY A 51 -9.84 13.78 -21.23
N ASN A 52 -9.60 13.42 -22.50
CA ASN A 52 -10.64 13.41 -23.53
C ASN A 52 -11.52 12.15 -23.44
N GLU A 53 -11.04 11.12 -22.74
CA GLU A 53 -11.76 9.88 -22.50
C GLU A 53 -12.94 10.10 -21.53
N PRO A 54 -13.98 9.27 -21.60
CA PRO A 54 -15.01 9.20 -20.55
C PRO A 54 -14.39 8.97 -19.17
N ILE A 55 -15.03 9.43 -18.10
CA ILE A 55 -14.44 9.38 -16.75
C ILE A 55 -14.07 7.95 -16.32
N ALA A 56 -14.90 6.95 -16.64
CA ALA A 56 -14.57 5.56 -16.34
C ALA A 56 -13.32 5.08 -17.09
N GLU A 57 -13.15 5.47 -18.35
CA GLU A 57 -11.95 5.14 -19.12
C GLU A 57 -10.70 5.83 -18.60
N ILE A 58 -10.82 7.03 -18.04
CA ILE A 58 -9.68 7.72 -17.39
C ILE A 58 -9.14 6.86 -16.24
N PHE A 59 -10.00 6.38 -15.35
CA PHE A 59 -9.58 5.54 -14.22
C PHE A 59 -9.02 4.20 -14.69
N THR A 60 -9.70 3.51 -15.61
CA THR A 60 -9.27 2.17 -16.06
C THR A 60 -7.95 2.23 -16.83
N ARG A 61 -7.77 3.19 -17.74
CA ARG A 61 -6.52 3.35 -18.51
C ARG A 61 -5.36 3.80 -17.63
N ALA A 62 -5.61 4.60 -16.59
CA ALA A 62 -4.60 4.98 -15.60
C ALA A 62 -4.24 3.83 -14.63
N GLY A 63 -4.99 2.73 -14.65
CA GLY A 63 -4.76 1.57 -13.78
C GLY A 63 -5.17 1.77 -12.32
N CYS A 64 -5.91 2.83 -11.98
CA CYS A 64 -6.36 3.07 -10.60
C CYS A 64 -7.17 1.89 -10.00
N PRO A 65 -8.06 1.21 -10.75
CA PRO A 65 -8.81 0.04 -10.28
C PRO A 65 -7.96 -1.12 -9.74
N VAL A 66 -6.71 -1.25 -10.22
CA VAL A 66 -5.80 -2.33 -9.78
C VAL A 66 -5.58 -2.26 -8.27
N CYS A 67 -5.49 -1.05 -7.72
CA CYS A 67 -5.19 -0.85 -6.31
C CYS A 67 -6.38 -0.34 -5.50
N HIS A 68 -7.30 0.40 -6.13
CA HIS A 68 -8.35 1.12 -5.44
C HIS A 68 -9.76 0.70 -5.84
N LEU A 69 -10.63 0.66 -4.85
CA LEU A 69 -12.07 0.74 -5.06
C LEU A 69 -12.43 2.17 -5.45
N VAL A 70 -13.16 2.33 -6.56
CA VAL A 70 -13.60 3.63 -7.05
C VAL A 70 -15.12 3.58 -7.27
N PRO A 71 -15.93 4.16 -6.37
CA PRO A 71 -17.39 4.16 -6.49
C PRO A 71 -17.83 4.74 -7.81
N GLY A 72 -18.78 4.09 -8.49
CA GLY A 72 -19.31 4.53 -9.79
C GLY A 72 -18.44 4.18 -11.00
N ILE A 73 -17.27 3.58 -10.81
CA ILE A 73 -16.43 3.04 -11.89
C ILE A 73 -16.58 1.52 -11.94
N PRO A 74 -17.14 0.94 -13.01
CA PRO A 74 -17.33 -0.51 -13.12
C PRO A 74 -16.01 -1.28 -13.00
N GLY A 75 -16.01 -2.34 -12.19
CA GLY A 75 -14.83 -3.20 -12.00
C GLY A 75 -13.69 -2.58 -11.18
N ALA A 76 -13.92 -1.43 -10.55
CA ALA A 76 -12.95 -0.82 -9.64
C ALA A 76 -13.19 -1.27 -8.19
N ASP A 77 -12.60 -2.41 -7.82
CA ASP A 77 -12.75 -3.06 -6.52
C ASP A 77 -11.40 -3.35 -5.81
N GLY A 78 -10.31 -2.72 -6.26
CA GLY A 78 -8.98 -2.86 -5.68
C GLY A 78 -8.92 -2.54 -4.18
N ARG A 79 -8.05 -3.24 -3.46
CA ARG A 79 -7.94 -3.15 -1.99
C ARG A 79 -6.51 -2.93 -1.48
N VAL A 80 -5.57 -2.72 -2.40
CA VAL A 80 -4.17 -2.45 -2.06
C VAL A 80 -4.04 -1.05 -1.47
N GLY A 81 -4.76 -0.07 -2.03
CA GLY A 81 -4.89 1.28 -1.51
C GLY A 81 -6.27 1.55 -0.89
N PRO A 82 -6.46 2.72 -0.26
CA PRO A 82 -7.74 3.10 0.35
C PRO A 82 -8.86 3.22 -0.68
N PRO A 83 -10.11 2.96 -0.31
CA PRO A 83 -11.24 3.29 -1.17
C PRO A 83 -11.21 4.79 -1.49
N LEU A 84 -11.41 5.13 -2.76
CA LEU A 84 -11.44 6.51 -3.21
C LEU A 84 -12.86 7.07 -2.95
N LEU A 85 -13.14 7.40 -1.69
CA LEU A 85 -14.37 8.05 -1.20
C LEU A 85 -14.04 9.48 -0.74
N LEU A 86 -13.52 10.33 -1.63
CA LEU A 86 -12.81 11.54 -1.21
C LEU A 86 -13.75 12.67 -0.80
N ALA A 87 -14.98 12.70 -1.30
CA ALA A 87 -16.00 13.64 -0.83
C ALA A 87 -16.20 13.57 0.71
N THR A 88 -16.13 12.38 1.30
CA THR A 88 -16.32 12.18 2.74
C THR A 88 -15.00 12.02 3.49
N THR A 89 -14.01 11.34 2.91
CA THR A 89 -12.74 11.07 3.58
C THR A 89 -11.70 12.19 3.40
N GLY A 90 -11.79 12.98 2.33
CA GLY A 90 -10.86 14.06 2.02
C GLY A 90 -10.71 15.09 3.14
N PRO A 91 -11.80 15.64 3.72
CA PRO A 91 -11.71 16.59 4.83
C PRO A 91 -11.03 15.98 6.08
N VAL A 92 -11.28 14.70 6.35
CA VAL A 92 -10.66 13.98 7.47
C VAL A 92 -9.16 13.84 7.25
N ARG A 93 -8.72 13.50 6.02
CA ARG A 93 -7.30 13.36 5.67
C ARG A 93 -6.56 14.71 5.72
N LEU A 94 -7.19 15.78 5.24
CA LEU A 94 -6.63 17.14 5.32
C LEU A 94 -6.45 17.63 6.76
N ALA A 95 -7.31 17.19 7.67
CA ALA A 95 -7.22 17.51 9.10
C ALA A 95 -6.28 16.57 9.89
N ASP A 96 -5.75 15.52 9.26
CA ASP A 96 -4.92 14.54 9.93
C ASP A 96 -3.56 15.17 10.33
N PRO A 97 -3.13 15.04 11.60
CA PRO A 97 -1.87 15.63 12.06
C PRO A 97 -0.63 15.02 11.42
N SER A 98 -0.75 13.86 10.74
CA SER A 98 0.30 13.25 9.94
C SER A 98 0.35 13.75 8.49
N TYR A 99 -0.62 14.55 8.04
CA TYR A 99 -0.59 15.20 6.73
C TYR A 99 0.63 16.13 6.60
N ARG A 100 1.43 15.94 5.53
CA ARG A 100 2.64 16.74 5.25
C ARG A 100 2.55 17.54 3.95
N GLY A 101 1.42 17.47 3.27
CA GLY A 101 1.17 18.24 2.06
C GLY A 101 0.71 19.67 2.30
N GLN A 102 0.38 20.35 1.21
CA GLN A 102 0.00 21.76 1.18
C GLN A 102 -1.44 21.99 0.72
N ALA A 103 -2.12 20.95 0.21
CA ALA A 103 -3.51 21.06 -0.21
C ALA A 103 -4.40 21.63 0.89
N LYS A 104 -5.37 22.46 0.47
CA LYS A 104 -6.36 23.09 1.35
C LYS A 104 -7.79 22.67 1.02
N THR A 105 -7.99 22.07 -0.15
CA THR A 105 -9.28 21.57 -0.61
C THR A 105 -9.17 20.07 -0.91
N VAL A 106 -10.31 19.37 -0.92
CA VAL A 106 -10.34 17.96 -1.33
C VAL A 106 -9.84 17.80 -2.76
N HIS A 107 -10.18 18.75 -3.63
CA HIS A 107 -9.66 18.84 -4.99
C HIS A 107 -8.12 18.76 -5.02
N ASP A 108 -7.49 19.73 -4.36
CA ASP A 108 -6.04 19.88 -4.35
C ASP A 108 -5.38 18.66 -3.68
N TYR A 109 -6.03 18.08 -2.67
CA TYR A 109 -5.55 16.89 -2.00
C TYR A 109 -5.49 15.69 -2.95
N VAL A 110 -6.48 15.52 -3.85
CA VAL A 110 -6.44 14.46 -4.86
C VAL A 110 -5.31 14.71 -5.85
N VAL A 111 -5.18 15.93 -6.36
CA VAL A 111 -4.12 16.31 -7.30
C VAL A 111 -2.75 16.02 -6.69
N GLU A 112 -2.53 16.50 -5.47
CA GLU A 112 -1.29 16.29 -4.72
C GLU A 112 -1.04 14.81 -4.42
N SER A 113 -2.05 14.05 -3.99
CA SER A 113 -1.90 12.61 -3.72
C SER A 113 -1.50 11.82 -4.97
N VAL A 114 -1.89 12.26 -6.17
CA VAL A 114 -1.52 11.59 -7.42
C VAL A 114 -0.11 11.96 -7.87
N LEU A 115 0.32 13.20 -7.65
CA LEU A 115 1.64 13.68 -8.05
C LEU A 115 2.73 13.34 -7.02
N GLU A 116 2.38 13.38 -5.74
CA GLU A 116 3.28 13.22 -4.60
C GLU A 116 2.65 12.28 -3.54
N PRO A 117 2.38 11.00 -3.89
CA PRO A 117 1.63 10.07 -3.02
C PRO A 117 2.27 9.83 -1.65
N GLY A 118 3.57 10.11 -1.49
CA GLY A 118 4.29 9.95 -0.22
C GLY A 118 4.03 11.04 0.81
N LEU A 119 3.39 12.16 0.46
CA LEU A 119 3.10 13.26 1.40
C LEU A 119 2.06 12.87 2.46
N PHE A 120 1.23 11.90 2.16
CA PHE A 120 0.28 11.34 3.11
C PHE A 120 -0.12 9.91 2.75
N ILE A 121 0.17 8.99 3.66
CA ILE A 121 -0.27 7.61 3.56
C ILE A 121 -1.49 7.44 4.46
N ALA A 122 -2.62 7.05 3.88
CA ALA A 122 -3.84 6.80 4.64
C ALA A 122 -3.59 5.74 5.73
N PRO A 123 -4.05 5.95 6.98
CA PRO A 123 -3.83 4.99 8.06
C PRO A 123 -4.27 3.57 7.69
N GLY A 124 -3.40 2.58 7.97
CA GLY A 124 -3.66 1.17 7.68
C GLY A 124 -3.29 0.70 6.27
N TYR A 125 -2.74 1.58 5.42
CA TYR A 125 -2.27 1.23 4.07
C TYR A 125 -0.73 1.26 3.96
N PRO A 126 -0.14 0.44 3.08
CA PRO A 126 1.30 0.42 2.88
C PRO A 126 1.82 1.71 2.23
N SER A 127 3.02 2.14 2.62
CA SER A 127 3.76 3.18 1.91
C SER A 127 4.26 2.68 0.54
N ASP A 128 4.73 3.59 -0.30
CA ASP A 128 5.48 3.30 -1.54
C ASP A 128 4.76 2.39 -2.55
N THR A 129 3.44 2.27 -2.41
CA THR A 129 2.62 1.38 -3.23
C THR A 129 1.90 2.13 -4.35
N MET A 130 1.54 3.40 -4.13
CA MET A 130 1.00 4.26 -5.18
C MET A 130 2.14 4.79 -6.06
N PRO A 131 2.10 4.58 -7.39
CA PRO A 131 3.17 5.02 -8.27
C PRO A 131 3.47 6.51 -8.24
N THR A 132 4.75 6.87 -8.21
CA THR A 132 5.24 8.26 -8.21
C THR A 132 5.38 8.87 -9.61
N TRP A 133 5.12 8.09 -10.66
CA TRP A 133 5.34 8.51 -12.05
C TRP A 133 4.07 9.02 -12.75
N TYR A 134 2.93 9.11 -12.08
CA TYR A 134 1.67 9.52 -12.70
C TYR A 134 1.71 10.90 -13.35
N GLY A 135 2.53 11.82 -12.85
CA GLY A 135 2.74 13.14 -13.47
C GLY A 135 3.23 13.08 -14.93
N ALA A 136 3.87 11.98 -15.34
CA ALA A 136 4.30 11.76 -16.73
C ALA A 136 3.23 11.06 -17.61
N LYS A 137 2.17 10.53 -17.01
CA LYS A 137 1.14 9.70 -17.68
C LYS A 137 -0.25 10.29 -17.64
N LEU A 138 -0.49 11.27 -16.79
CA LEU A 138 -1.75 11.99 -16.71
C LEU A 138 -1.54 13.42 -17.22
N SER A 139 -2.29 13.79 -18.25
CA SER A 139 -2.41 15.20 -18.60
C SER A 139 -3.09 16.00 -17.47
N ALA A 140 -2.88 17.31 -17.44
CA ALA A 140 -3.56 18.20 -16.49
C ALA A 140 -5.09 18.07 -16.55
N ARG A 141 -5.65 17.90 -17.75
CA ARG A 141 -7.10 17.69 -17.95
C ARG A 141 -7.58 16.36 -17.36
N ALA A 142 -6.80 15.29 -17.49
CA ALA A 142 -7.14 14.00 -16.89
C ALA A 142 -7.13 14.10 -15.36
N LEU A 143 -6.08 14.72 -14.80
CA LEU A 143 -5.93 14.89 -13.36
C LEU A 143 -7.05 15.75 -12.76
N GLU A 144 -7.39 16.86 -13.42
CA GLU A 144 -8.55 17.69 -13.08
C GLU A 144 -9.83 16.85 -13.03
N LYS A 145 -10.13 16.08 -14.08
CA LYS A 145 -11.34 15.24 -14.12
C LYS A 145 -11.37 14.18 -13.02
N ILE A 146 -10.22 13.61 -12.65
CA ILE A 146 -10.11 12.67 -11.53
C ILE A 146 -10.45 13.38 -10.22
N ALA A 147 -9.80 14.50 -9.91
CA ALA A 147 -10.04 15.28 -8.70
C ALA A 147 -11.50 15.74 -8.60
N SER A 148 -12.01 16.34 -9.67
CA SER A 148 -13.41 16.74 -9.84
C SER A 148 -14.39 15.57 -9.60
N TYR A 149 -14.09 14.38 -10.12
CA TYR A 149 -14.95 13.22 -9.92
C TYR A 149 -14.96 12.77 -8.45
N LEU A 150 -13.77 12.64 -7.85
CA LEU A 150 -13.59 12.11 -6.50
C LEU A 150 -14.13 13.04 -5.41
N GLU A 151 -13.99 14.36 -5.56
CA GLU A 151 -14.49 15.32 -4.57
C GLU A 151 -16.02 15.42 -4.56
N ARG A 152 -16.70 15.10 -5.67
CA ARG A 152 -18.16 15.16 -5.82
C ARG A 152 -18.85 13.81 -5.61
N GLN A 153 -18.11 12.77 -5.22
CA GLN A 153 -18.68 11.46 -4.97
C GLN A 153 -19.82 11.53 -3.95
N GLY A 154 -20.92 10.83 -4.22
CA GLY A 154 -22.10 10.86 -3.36
C GLY A 154 -23.03 12.06 -3.58
N MET A 155 -22.71 12.99 -4.49
CA MET A 155 -23.62 14.08 -4.89
C MET A 155 -24.55 13.71 -6.06
N SER A 156 -24.48 12.47 -6.58
CA SER A 156 -25.25 12.01 -7.75
C SER A 156 -26.07 10.74 -7.48
N ALA A 157 -26.90 10.76 -6.43
CA ALA A 157 -28.04 9.84 -6.29
C ALA A 157 -29.38 10.58 -6.46
N THR A 158 -29.40 11.69 -7.20
CA THR A 158 -30.63 12.38 -7.60
C THR A 158 -30.42 13.09 -8.94
N GLN A 159 -30.38 12.32 -10.01
CA GLN A 159 -30.89 12.76 -11.32
C GLN A 159 -31.27 11.54 -12.15
#